data_AF-A0A8S9R1K9-F1
#
_entry.id   AF-A0A8S9R1K9-F1
#
_cell.length_a   1.000
_cell.length_b   1.000
_cell.length_c   1.000
_cell.angle_alpha   90.00
_cell.angle_beta   90.00
_cell.angle_gamma   90.00
#
_symmetry.space_group_name_H-M   'P 1'
#
loop_
_entity.id
_entity.type
_entity.pdbx_description
1 polymer ?
#
loop_
_entity_poly.entity_id
_entity_poly.type
_entity_poly.pdbx_seq_one_letter_code
_entity_poly.pdbx_strand_id
1 'polypeptide(L)'
;KYNIKQLVPPFLQPNLSDQEILTGVCFASAGADYDDLTSLSTQAIPVSEQPNMFKSYIARLKSIVGDKKAMEIVNNALVVISAGTNDFILNYYTIPTRRLQYHHVSSYQDFILKRLDNLIGELYSLGCRNIVIGGLPPIGCLPIQMTAKFRNIFRFWLEQENKDSVVYNQKLQKQIPQMQASLTGSKILYSDIYNPIYDMMQNPGKYGIDTTFLVSQVIL
;
A
#
# COMPACT_ATOMS: atom_id res chain seq x y z
N LYS A 1 3.40 22.59 -13.35
CA LYS A 1 3.51 22.21 -11.93
C LYS A 1 2.14 21.71 -11.49
N TYR A 2 1.99 20.44 -11.10
CA TYR A 2 0.68 19.79 -10.92
C TYR A 2 -0.08 20.18 -9.63
N ASN A 3 0.32 21.25 -8.92
CA ASN A 3 -0.23 21.64 -7.60
C ASN A 3 -0.39 20.48 -6.60
N ILE A 4 0.48 19.46 -6.70
CA ILE A 4 0.52 18.35 -5.76
C ILE A 4 1.29 18.82 -4.53
N LYS A 5 0.69 18.62 -3.35
CA LYS A 5 1.29 19.00 -2.08
C LYS A 5 2.59 18.21 -1.85
N GLN A 6 3.61 18.87 -1.30
CA GLN A 6 4.89 18.21 -1.01
C GLN A 6 4.77 17.17 0.12
N LEU A 7 3.82 17.36 1.04
CA LEU A 7 3.59 16.50 2.20
C LEU A 7 2.09 16.44 2.50
N VAL A 8 1.53 15.23 2.49
CA VAL A 8 0.14 14.97 2.85
C VAL A 8 0.09 14.63 4.34
N PRO A 9 -0.64 15.41 5.18
CA PRO A 9 -0.64 15.19 6.62
C PRO A 9 -1.45 13.94 6.99
N PRO A 10 -1.10 13.25 8.09
CA PRO A 10 -1.91 12.14 8.58
C PRO A 10 -3.25 12.64 9.09
N PHE A 11 -4.33 11.92 8.77
CA PHE A 11 -5.69 12.29 9.18
C PHE A 11 -5.87 12.37 10.70
N LEU A 12 -5.13 11.53 11.45
CA LEU A 12 -5.14 11.52 12.91
C LEU A 12 -4.21 12.56 13.55
N GLN A 13 -3.60 13.44 12.76
CA GLN A 13 -2.78 14.51 13.31
C GLN A 13 -3.61 15.38 14.28
N PRO A 14 -3.14 15.64 15.50
CA PRO A 14 -3.77 16.60 16.39
C PRO A 14 -3.87 17.97 15.71
N ASN A 15 -5.01 18.64 15.85
CA ASN A 15 -5.26 19.97 15.30
C ASN A 15 -5.09 20.08 13.77
N LEU A 16 -5.37 19.01 13.02
CA LEU A 16 -5.42 19.05 11.56
C LEU A 16 -6.40 20.14 11.10
N SER A 17 -5.94 21.11 10.30
CA SER A 17 -6.75 22.28 9.92
C SER A 17 -7.75 21.96 8.80
N ASP A 18 -8.78 22.78 8.65
CA ASP A 18 -9.76 22.60 7.56
C ASP A 18 -9.15 22.81 6.18
N GLN A 19 -8.14 23.68 6.06
CA GLN A 19 -7.41 23.86 4.81
C GLN A 19 -6.69 22.58 4.38
N GLU A 20 -6.16 21.82 5.34
CA GLU A 20 -5.51 20.54 5.07
C GLU A 20 -6.52 19.49 4.58
N ILE A 21 -7.70 19.42 5.22
CA ILE A 21 -8.81 18.56 4.78
C ILE A 21 -9.19 18.83 3.32
N LEU A 22 -9.16 20.08 2.86
CA LEU A 22 -9.51 20.43 1.48
C LEU A 22 -8.47 19.99 0.45
N THR A 23 -7.22 19.76 0.87
CA THR A 23 -6.10 19.48 -0.03
C THR A 23 -5.64 18.03 -0.03
N GLY A 24 -6.20 17.19 0.85
CA GLY A 24 -5.92 15.76 0.95
C GLY A 24 -5.21 15.39 2.26
N VAL A 25 -5.41 14.15 2.69
CA VAL A 25 -4.89 13.59 3.95
C VAL A 25 -4.45 12.14 3.76
N CYS A 26 -3.61 11.65 4.65
CA CYS A 26 -3.08 10.29 4.66
C CYS A 26 -3.76 9.46 5.76
N PHE A 27 -4.25 8.27 5.42
CA PHE A 27 -4.84 7.31 6.35
C PHE A 27 -3.91 6.12 6.69
N ALA A 28 -2.72 6.09 6.08
CA ALA A 28 -1.80 4.97 6.24
C ALA A 28 -1.30 4.85 7.68
N SER A 29 -1.20 3.61 8.15
CA SER A 29 -0.57 3.27 9.42
C SER A 29 0.63 2.38 9.16
N ALA A 30 1.80 2.78 9.65
CA ALA A 30 3.01 1.97 9.53
C ALA A 30 2.80 0.59 10.16
N GLY A 31 3.14 -0.47 9.44
CA GLY A 31 2.96 -1.85 9.89
C GLY A 31 1.56 -2.44 9.68
N ALA A 32 0.64 -1.70 9.05
CA ALA A 32 -0.62 -2.24 8.57
C ALA A 32 -0.52 -2.65 7.10
N ASP A 33 -1.23 -3.71 6.72
CA ASP A 33 -1.41 -4.15 5.33
C ASP A 33 -2.77 -4.85 5.17
N TYR A 34 -3.01 -5.54 4.06
CA TYR A 34 -4.35 -6.03 3.70
C TYR A 34 -4.84 -7.18 4.60
N ASP A 35 -3.92 -7.95 5.17
CA ASP A 35 -4.20 -8.98 6.16
C ASP A 35 -4.23 -8.37 7.58
N ASP A 36 -5.38 -8.38 8.24
CA ASP A 36 -5.53 -7.80 9.59
C ASP A 36 -4.61 -8.49 10.63
N LEU A 37 -4.14 -9.72 10.34
CA LEU A 37 -3.14 -10.40 11.17
C LEU A 37 -1.82 -9.61 11.26
N THR A 38 -1.46 -8.88 10.20
CA THR A 38 -0.29 -7.99 10.17
C THR A 38 -0.43 -6.93 11.25
N SER A 39 -1.55 -6.21 11.26
CA SER A 39 -1.85 -5.15 12.21
C SER A 39 -1.97 -5.65 13.65
N LEU A 40 -2.46 -6.88 13.86
CA LEU A 40 -2.46 -7.51 15.18
C LEU A 40 -1.03 -7.69 15.72
N SER A 41 -0.09 -8.06 14.85
CA SER A 41 1.31 -8.31 15.21
C SER A 41 2.10 -7.02 15.43
N THR A 42 1.80 -5.97 14.66
CA THR A 42 2.50 -4.67 14.71
C THR A 42 1.84 -3.65 15.62
N GLN A 43 0.63 -3.93 16.12
CA GLN A 43 -0.23 -2.98 16.84
C GLN A 43 -0.59 -1.74 16.00
N ALA A 44 -0.57 -1.88 14.68
CA ALA A 44 -0.95 -0.83 13.75
C ALA A 44 -2.48 -0.71 13.61
N ILE A 45 -2.95 0.44 13.11
CA ILE A 45 -4.37 0.59 12.71
C ILE A 45 -4.59 -0.23 11.44
N PRO A 46 -5.51 -1.21 11.43
CA PRO A 46 -5.74 -2.07 10.27
C PRO A 46 -6.14 -1.30 9.01
N VAL A 47 -5.74 -1.81 7.84
CA VAL A 47 -6.20 -1.26 6.54
C VAL A 47 -7.73 -1.33 6.44
N SER A 48 -8.35 -2.35 7.03
CA SER A 48 -9.81 -2.50 7.13
C SER A 48 -10.51 -1.37 7.89
N GLU A 49 -9.80 -0.62 8.74
CA GLU A 49 -10.35 0.55 9.45
C GLU A 49 -10.17 1.87 8.68
N GLN A 50 -9.26 1.91 7.70
CA GLN A 50 -9.00 3.13 6.94
C GLN A 50 -10.23 3.64 6.15
N PRO A 51 -11.11 2.79 5.58
CA PRO A 51 -12.40 3.24 5.03
C PRO A 51 -13.29 3.94 6.05
N ASN A 52 -13.27 3.54 7.33
CA ASN A 52 -14.05 4.21 8.38
C ASN A 52 -13.45 5.58 8.70
N MET A 53 -12.12 5.70 8.75
CA MET A 53 -11.44 6.99 8.86
C MET A 53 -11.77 7.89 7.66
N PHE A 54 -11.84 7.32 6.46
CA PHE A 54 -12.21 8.05 5.26
C PHE A 54 -13.67 8.54 5.30
N LYS A 55 -14.62 7.76 5.83
CA LYS A 55 -16.00 8.23 6.09
C LYS A 55 -16.01 9.45 7.02
N SER A 56 -15.22 9.41 8.10
CA SER A 56 -15.07 10.55 9.02
C SER A 56 -14.47 11.77 8.33
N TYR A 57 -13.48 11.57 7.45
CA TYR A 57 -12.94 12.63 6.60
C TYR A 57 -14.01 13.22 5.68
N ILE A 58 -14.82 12.39 5.00
CA ILE A 58 -15.89 12.87 4.11
C ILE A 58 -16.91 13.69 4.92
N ALA A 59 -17.30 13.22 6.11
CA ALA A 59 -18.22 13.96 6.97
C ALA A 59 -17.68 15.35 7.35
N ARG A 60 -16.39 15.43 7.70
CA ARG A 60 -15.72 16.70 7.98
C ARG A 60 -15.58 17.57 6.74
N LEU A 61 -15.26 16.99 5.58
CA LEU A 61 -15.19 17.72 4.32
C LEU A 61 -16.55 18.35 3.97
N LYS A 62 -17.64 17.59 4.16
CA LYS A 62 -19.01 18.08 4.00
C LYS A 62 -19.35 19.24 4.92
N SER A 63 -18.89 19.24 6.17
CA SER A 63 -19.14 20.37 7.08
C SER A 63 -18.40 21.65 6.66
N ILE A 64 -17.30 21.54 5.91
CA ILE A 64 -16.51 22.70 5.45
C ILE A 64 -17.08 23.27 4.14
N VAL A 65 -17.41 22.43 3.16
CA VAL A 65 -17.77 22.89 1.80
C VAL A 65 -19.18 22.49 1.32
N GLY A 66 -19.94 21.79 2.15
CA GLY A 66 -21.26 21.24 1.80
C GLY A 66 -21.19 19.95 0.97
N ASP A 67 -22.30 19.20 0.95
CA ASP A 67 -22.37 17.86 0.33
C ASP A 67 -21.94 17.81 -1.13
N LYS A 68 -22.49 18.71 -1.95
CA LYS A 68 -22.24 18.70 -3.40
C LYS A 68 -20.75 18.89 -3.71
N LYS A 69 -20.12 19.87 -3.05
CA LYS A 69 -18.71 20.17 -3.29
C LYS A 69 -17.79 19.12 -2.69
N ALA A 70 -18.12 18.58 -1.52
CA ALA A 70 -17.37 17.49 -0.90
C ALA A 70 -17.34 16.25 -1.80
N MET A 71 -18.48 15.84 -2.38
CA MET A 71 -18.52 14.71 -3.30
C MET A 71 -17.80 15.00 -4.62
N GLU A 72 -17.82 16.24 -5.10
CA GLU A 72 -17.01 16.65 -6.26
C GLU A 72 -15.51 16.49 -5.97
N ILE A 73 -15.04 16.89 -4.78
CA ILE A 73 -13.64 16.70 -4.35
C ILE A 73 -13.31 15.21 -4.28
N VAL A 74 -14.13 14.40 -3.62
CA VAL A 74 -13.90 12.95 -3.46
C VAL A 74 -13.88 12.22 -4.80
N ASN A 75 -14.82 12.53 -5.70
CA ASN A 75 -14.89 11.89 -7.02
C ASN A 75 -13.69 12.22 -7.91
N ASN A 76 -13.10 13.41 -7.74
CA ASN A 76 -11.95 13.86 -8.52
C ASN A 76 -10.60 13.61 -7.82
N ALA A 77 -10.61 13.20 -6.56
CA ALA A 77 -9.39 12.90 -5.81
C ALA A 77 -8.64 11.73 -6.43
N LEU A 78 -7.31 11.76 -6.26
CA LEU A 78 -6.43 10.62 -6.50
C LEU A 78 -6.26 9.87 -5.19
N VAL A 79 -6.65 8.60 -5.18
CA VAL A 79 -6.39 7.67 -4.09
C VAL A 79 -5.16 6.85 -4.46
N VAL A 80 -4.19 6.81 -3.56
CA VAL A 80 -2.98 6.00 -3.73
C VAL A 80 -2.98 4.94 -2.63
N ILE A 81 -2.79 3.68 -3.04
CA ILE A 81 -2.76 2.52 -2.15
C ILE A 81 -1.37 1.91 -2.24
N SER A 82 -0.65 1.92 -1.11
CA SER A 82 0.68 1.33 -0.95
C SER A 82 0.64 0.41 0.26
N ALA A 83 0.34 -0.86 0.01
CA ALA A 83 0.19 -1.90 1.03
C ALA A 83 0.47 -3.28 0.42
N GLY A 84 0.69 -4.26 1.30
CA GLY A 84 0.93 -5.68 1.05
C GLY A 84 2.33 -6.16 1.46
N THR A 85 3.30 -5.27 1.66
CA THR A 85 4.71 -5.66 1.86
C THR A 85 4.92 -6.44 3.16
N ASN A 86 4.35 -5.98 4.28
CA ASN A 86 4.41 -6.65 5.58
C ASN A 86 3.56 -7.92 5.62
N ASP A 87 2.49 -8.06 4.83
CA ASP A 87 1.72 -9.31 4.75
C ASP A 87 2.64 -10.49 4.37
N PHE A 88 3.49 -10.31 3.35
CA PHE A 88 4.44 -11.34 2.92
C PHE A 88 5.60 -11.48 3.91
N ILE A 89 6.23 -10.37 4.29
CA ILE A 89 7.43 -10.37 5.13
C ILE A 89 7.11 -10.93 6.51
N LEU A 90 6.09 -10.39 7.18
CA LEU A 90 5.77 -10.76 8.56
C LEU A 90 4.98 -12.06 8.61
N ASN A 91 3.84 -12.15 7.91
CA ASN A 91 2.89 -13.25 8.14
C ASN A 91 3.21 -14.53 7.36
N TYR A 92 3.97 -14.44 6.26
CA TYR A 92 4.27 -15.59 5.41
C TYR A 92 5.73 -16.07 5.55
N TYR A 93 6.72 -15.17 5.48
CA TYR A 93 8.13 -15.57 5.51
C TYR A 93 8.76 -15.59 6.89
N THR A 94 8.45 -14.62 7.76
CA THR A 94 9.09 -14.49 9.09
C THR A 94 8.33 -15.30 10.14
N ILE A 95 7.04 -15.02 10.32
CA ILE A 95 6.15 -15.73 11.23
C ILE A 95 5.40 -16.76 10.38
N PRO A 96 5.51 -18.07 10.65
CA PRO A 96 5.02 -19.09 9.73
C PRO A 96 3.49 -19.26 9.72
N THR A 97 2.73 -18.45 10.46
CA THR A 97 1.27 -18.62 10.66
C THR A 97 0.52 -18.72 9.34
N ARG A 98 0.72 -17.79 8.40
CA ARG A 98 0.03 -17.88 7.09
C ARG A 98 0.66 -18.92 6.17
N ARG A 99 1.95 -19.22 6.29
CA ARG A 99 2.57 -20.31 5.52
C ARG A 99 2.06 -21.70 5.93
N LEU A 100 1.71 -21.88 7.20
CA LEU A 100 1.09 -23.13 7.69
C LEU A 100 -0.36 -23.27 7.20
N GLN A 101 -1.09 -22.16 7.06
CA GLN A 101 -2.46 -22.14 6.54
C GLN A 101 -2.53 -22.20 5.01
N TYR A 102 -1.60 -21.53 4.33
CA TYR A 102 -1.48 -21.45 2.88
C TYR A 102 -0.16 -22.12 2.48
N HIS A 103 -0.19 -23.43 2.23
CA HIS A 103 0.99 -24.22 1.88
C HIS A 103 1.73 -23.71 0.63
N HIS A 104 1.03 -23.00 -0.26
CA HIS A 104 1.59 -22.36 -1.43
C HIS A 104 1.42 -20.84 -1.37
N VAL A 105 2.50 -20.10 -1.63
CA VAL A 105 2.50 -18.63 -1.59
C VAL A 105 1.51 -18.04 -2.57
N SER A 106 1.30 -18.72 -3.72
CA SER A 106 0.30 -18.36 -4.71
C SER A 106 -1.10 -18.22 -4.09
N SER A 107 -1.50 -19.14 -3.22
CA SER A 107 -2.82 -19.10 -2.56
C SER A 107 -2.91 -17.96 -1.55
N TYR A 108 -1.81 -17.61 -0.89
CA TYR A 108 -1.77 -16.44 -0.01
C TYR A 108 -1.84 -15.13 -0.82
N GLN A 109 -1.16 -15.05 -1.97
CA GLN A 109 -1.28 -13.92 -2.89
C GLN A 109 -2.73 -13.70 -3.35
N ASP A 110 -3.44 -14.78 -3.68
CA ASP A 110 -4.84 -14.71 -4.11
C ASP A 110 -5.74 -14.21 -2.96
N PHE A 111 -5.47 -14.63 -1.72
CA PHE A 111 -6.14 -14.11 -0.53
C PHE A 111 -5.90 -12.60 -0.36
N ILE A 112 -4.65 -12.14 -0.44
CA ILE A 112 -4.31 -10.71 -0.34
C ILE A 112 -4.97 -9.89 -1.44
N LEU A 113 -4.96 -10.38 -2.67
CA LEU A 113 -5.61 -9.74 -3.80
C LEU A 113 -7.14 -9.64 -3.63
N LYS A 114 -7.77 -10.63 -2.97
CA LYS A 114 -9.18 -10.54 -2.63
C LYS A 114 -9.47 -9.49 -1.56
N ARG A 115 -8.55 -9.29 -0.59
CA ARG A 115 -8.66 -8.23 0.41
C ARG A 115 -8.54 -6.84 -0.22
N LEU A 116 -7.60 -6.67 -1.15
CA LEU A 116 -7.46 -5.46 -1.96
C LEU A 116 -8.72 -5.18 -2.81
N ASP A 117 -9.27 -6.20 -3.49
CA ASP A 117 -10.51 -6.09 -4.26
C ASP A 117 -11.67 -5.55 -3.41
N ASN A 118 -11.84 -6.07 -2.20
CA ASN A 118 -12.86 -5.60 -1.26
C ASN A 118 -12.62 -4.14 -0.83
N LEU A 119 -11.38 -3.77 -0.49
CA LEU A 119 -11.01 -2.39 -0.14
C LEU A 119 -11.34 -1.41 -1.26
N ILE A 120 -11.00 -1.76 -2.50
CA ILE A 120 -11.30 -0.93 -3.68
C ILE A 120 -12.81 -0.79 -3.84
N GLY A 121 -13.58 -1.86 -3.67
CA GLY A 121 -15.04 -1.82 -3.69
C GLY A 121 -15.62 -0.86 -2.65
N GLU A 122 -15.10 -0.87 -1.42
CA GLU A 122 -15.51 0.05 -0.36
C GLU A 122 -15.17 1.51 -0.70
N LEU A 123 -13.93 1.79 -1.12
CA LEU A 123 -13.51 3.14 -1.51
C LEU A 123 -14.33 3.67 -2.70
N TYR A 124 -14.62 2.82 -3.68
CA TYR A 124 -15.49 3.16 -4.79
C TYR A 124 -16.91 3.50 -4.33
N SER A 125 -17.47 2.73 -3.38
CA SER A 125 -18.79 3.00 -2.80
C SER A 125 -18.85 4.35 -2.07
N LEU A 126 -17.72 4.84 -1.57
CA LEU A 126 -17.57 6.14 -0.91
C LEU A 126 -17.33 7.30 -1.90
N GLY A 127 -17.23 7.02 -3.20
CA GLY A 127 -17.11 8.03 -4.25
C GLY A 127 -15.75 8.06 -4.95
N CYS A 128 -14.75 7.31 -4.51
CA CYS A 128 -13.44 7.32 -5.16
C CYS A 128 -13.54 6.81 -6.61
N ARG A 129 -12.91 7.52 -7.55
CA ARG A 129 -12.89 7.12 -8.97
C ARG A 129 -11.50 6.97 -9.55
N ASN A 130 -10.49 7.69 -9.05
CA ASN A 130 -9.12 7.58 -9.54
C ASN A 130 -8.26 6.90 -8.47
N ILE A 131 -7.81 5.68 -8.76
CA ILE A 131 -7.09 4.83 -7.81
C ILE A 131 -5.77 4.39 -8.44
N VAL A 132 -4.66 4.56 -7.72
CA VAL A 132 -3.35 4.03 -8.08
C VAL A 132 -2.95 3.00 -7.02
N ILE A 133 -2.51 1.83 -7.47
CA ILE A 133 -2.15 0.71 -6.60
C ILE A 133 -0.68 0.38 -6.82
N GLY A 134 0.13 0.49 -5.77
CA GLY A 134 1.51 0.04 -5.78
C GLY A 134 1.61 -1.48 -5.81
N GLY A 135 2.51 -2.00 -6.64
CA GLY A 135 2.96 -3.38 -6.52
C GLY A 135 3.80 -3.61 -5.26
N LEU A 136 4.29 -4.83 -5.09
CA LEU A 136 5.32 -5.15 -4.12
C LEU A 136 6.71 -4.72 -4.62
N PRO A 137 7.57 -4.21 -3.73
CA PRO A 137 8.99 -4.00 -4.02
C PRO A 137 9.74 -5.34 -4.05
N PRO A 138 11.04 -5.37 -4.37
CA PRO A 138 11.85 -6.57 -4.18
C PRO A 138 12.06 -6.86 -2.68
N ILE A 139 11.14 -7.63 -2.08
CA ILE A 139 11.07 -7.82 -0.61
C ILE A 139 12.21 -8.66 -0.04
N GLY A 140 12.80 -9.55 -0.83
CA GLY A 140 13.90 -10.43 -0.41
C GLY A 140 15.21 -9.70 -0.17
N CYS A 141 15.23 -8.40 -0.46
CA CYS A 141 16.38 -7.51 -0.31
C CYS A 141 16.21 -6.55 0.87
N LEU A 142 15.09 -6.64 1.58
CA LEU A 142 14.82 -5.75 2.70
C LEU A 142 15.69 -6.15 3.91
N PRO A 143 16.24 -5.17 4.66
CA PRO A 143 17.15 -5.45 5.76
C PRO A 143 16.59 -6.44 6.79
N ILE A 144 15.28 -6.37 7.08
CA ILE A 144 14.63 -7.28 8.02
C ILE A 144 14.65 -8.73 7.55
N GLN A 145 14.39 -8.99 6.26
CA GLN A 145 14.45 -10.34 5.69
C GLN A 145 15.89 -10.85 5.63
N MET A 146 16.83 -9.96 5.30
CA MET A 146 18.26 -10.23 5.32
C MET A 146 18.84 -10.41 6.73
N THR A 147 18.13 -10.05 7.80
CA THR A 147 18.61 -10.22 9.18
C THR A 147 17.92 -11.40 9.84
N ALA A 148 16.59 -11.49 9.72
CA ALA A 148 15.78 -12.54 10.33
C ALA A 148 16.14 -13.95 9.81
N LYS A 149 16.65 -14.07 8.58
CA LYS A 149 17.04 -15.35 7.99
C LYS A 149 18.52 -15.72 8.17
N PHE A 150 19.34 -14.87 8.82
CA PHE A 150 20.78 -15.11 8.88
C PHE A 150 21.30 -15.66 10.21
N ARG A 151 21.75 -16.92 10.10
CA ARG A 151 22.79 -17.60 10.88
C ARG A 151 24.18 -17.58 10.19
N ASN A 152 24.37 -16.88 9.07
CA ASN A 152 25.63 -16.92 8.28
C ASN A 152 26.15 -15.54 7.83
N ILE A 153 27.44 -15.47 7.52
CA ILE A 153 28.26 -14.25 7.42
C ILE A 153 28.13 -13.50 6.08
N PHE A 154 27.39 -14.04 5.09
CA PHE A 154 27.28 -13.45 3.74
C PHE A 154 25.85 -13.00 3.40
N ARG A 155 25.66 -11.69 3.20
CA ARG A 155 24.40 -11.05 2.78
C ARG A 155 23.99 -11.43 1.35
N PHE A 156 23.40 -12.61 1.16
CA PHE A 156 22.75 -12.99 -0.10
C PHE A 156 21.29 -12.55 -0.14
N TRP A 157 20.86 -12.10 -1.31
CA TRP A 157 19.50 -11.66 -1.60
C TRP A 157 18.57 -12.88 -1.62
N LEU A 158 17.39 -12.77 -1.02
CA LEU A 158 16.44 -13.88 -1.01
C LEU A 158 15.68 -13.92 -2.34
N GLU A 159 16.30 -14.54 -3.35
CA GLU A 159 15.79 -14.55 -4.72
C GLU A 159 14.36 -15.08 -4.84
N GLN A 160 13.99 -16.09 -4.03
CA GLN A 160 12.64 -16.64 -4.07
C GLN A 160 11.59 -15.62 -3.66
N GLU A 161 11.86 -14.80 -2.65
CA GLU A 161 10.89 -13.79 -2.20
C GLU A 161 10.73 -12.67 -3.24
N ASN A 162 11.82 -12.30 -3.91
CA ASN A 162 11.77 -11.36 -5.03
C ASN A 162 10.96 -11.92 -6.21
N LYS A 163 11.14 -13.20 -6.55
CA LYS A 163 10.32 -13.89 -7.56
C LYS A 163 8.85 -13.88 -7.16
N ASP A 164 8.56 -14.13 -5.89
CA ASP A 164 7.19 -14.13 -5.37
C ASP A 164 6.57 -12.70 -5.42
N SER A 165 7.34 -11.64 -5.19
CA SER A 165 6.90 -10.25 -5.44
C SER A 165 6.55 -9.99 -6.91
N VAL A 166 7.39 -10.46 -7.85
CA VAL A 166 7.11 -10.33 -9.29
C VAL A 166 5.84 -11.08 -9.68
N VAL A 167 5.65 -12.31 -9.18
CA VAL A 167 4.44 -13.10 -9.44
C VAL A 167 3.19 -12.40 -8.88
N TYR A 168 3.24 -11.87 -7.66
CA TYR A 168 2.14 -11.07 -7.11
C TYR A 168 1.83 -9.85 -7.99
N ASN A 169 2.85 -9.10 -8.41
CA ASN A 169 2.70 -7.93 -9.28
C ASN A 169 2.06 -8.27 -10.63
N GLN A 170 2.39 -9.43 -11.20
CA GLN A 170 1.76 -9.93 -12.42
C GLN A 170 0.29 -10.28 -12.20
N LYS A 171 -0.06 -10.92 -11.07
CA LYS A 171 -1.45 -11.20 -10.72
C LYS A 171 -2.27 -9.92 -10.52
N LEU A 172 -1.71 -8.95 -9.80
CA LEU A 172 -2.33 -7.64 -9.60
C LEU A 172 -2.62 -6.95 -10.94
N GLN A 173 -1.63 -6.87 -11.83
CA GLN A 173 -1.79 -6.28 -13.16
C GLN A 173 -2.87 -6.99 -13.99
N LYS A 174 -3.02 -8.31 -13.86
CA LYS A 174 -4.09 -9.07 -14.54
C LYS A 174 -5.47 -8.80 -13.95
N GLN A 175 -5.56 -8.55 -12.64
CA GLN A 175 -6.83 -8.34 -11.95
C GLN A 175 -7.35 -6.91 -12.05
N ILE A 176 -6.48 -5.90 -12.14
CA ILE A 176 -6.87 -4.49 -12.24
C ILE A 176 -7.88 -4.22 -13.37
N PRO A 177 -7.70 -4.73 -14.62
CA PRO A 177 -8.70 -4.55 -15.67
C PRO A 177 -10.07 -5.17 -15.32
N GLN A 178 -10.08 -6.28 -14.58
CA GLN A 178 -11.32 -6.94 -14.15
C GLN A 178 -12.05 -6.12 -13.08
N MET A 179 -11.30 -5.59 -12.09
CA MET A 179 -11.84 -4.68 -11.08
C MET A 179 -12.38 -3.40 -11.73
N GLN A 180 -11.63 -2.80 -12.66
CA GLN A 180 -12.05 -1.58 -13.33
C GLN A 180 -13.31 -1.80 -14.18
N ALA A 181 -13.46 -2.96 -14.81
CA ALA A 181 -14.64 -3.32 -15.60
C ALA A 181 -15.92 -3.45 -14.76
N SER A 182 -15.82 -3.86 -13.48
CA SER A 182 -16.96 -3.94 -12.57
C SER A 182 -17.28 -2.61 -11.87
N LEU A 183 -16.38 -1.62 -11.94
CA LEU A 183 -16.47 -0.34 -11.26
C LEU A 183 -16.60 0.81 -12.26
N THR A 184 -17.79 0.93 -12.87
CA THR A 184 -18.06 1.88 -13.96
C THR A 184 -17.63 3.31 -13.65
N GLY A 185 -16.87 3.91 -14.57
CA GLY A 185 -16.38 5.29 -14.43
C GLY A 185 -15.20 5.45 -13.48
N SER A 186 -14.65 4.35 -12.94
CA SER A 186 -13.36 4.36 -12.26
C SER A 186 -12.18 4.29 -13.25
N LYS A 187 -11.03 4.78 -12.79
CA LYS A 187 -9.72 4.62 -13.39
C LYS A 187 -8.82 4.01 -12.33
N ILE A 188 -8.35 2.80 -12.57
CA ILE A 188 -7.51 2.03 -11.65
C ILE A 188 -6.20 1.74 -12.37
N LEU A 189 -5.09 2.23 -11.81
CA LEU A 189 -3.77 2.12 -12.41
C LEU A 189 -2.82 1.35 -11.51
N TYR A 190 -1.97 0.55 -12.13
CA TYR A 190 -0.83 -0.10 -11.47
C TYR A 190 0.34 0.88 -11.41
N SER A 191 1.01 0.94 -10.25
CA SER A 191 2.28 1.64 -10.07
C SER A 191 3.39 0.63 -9.82
N ASP A 192 4.34 0.56 -10.76
CA ASP A 192 5.54 -0.27 -10.63
C ASP A 192 6.53 0.39 -9.67
N ILE A 193 6.60 -0.15 -8.47
CA ILE A 193 7.63 0.22 -7.48
C ILE A 193 8.77 -0.79 -7.44
N TYR A 194 8.63 -1.96 -8.08
CA TYR A 194 9.63 -3.02 -8.04
C TYR A 194 10.88 -2.60 -8.80
N ASN A 195 10.74 -2.26 -10.09
CA ASN A 195 11.88 -1.98 -10.94
C ASN A 195 12.67 -0.73 -10.51
N PRO A 196 12.02 0.41 -10.14
CA PRO A 196 12.76 1.57 -9.64
C PRO A 196 13.54 1.26 -8.36
N ILE A 197 12.93 0.55 -7.40
CA ILE A 197 13.62 0.17 -6.17
C ILE A 197 14.76 -0.79 -6.46
N TYR A 198 14.53 -1.79 -7.30
CA TYR A 198 15.58 -2.74 -7.69
C TYR A 198 16.76 -2.04 -8.38
N ASP A 199 16.52 -1.09 -9.29
CA ASP A 199 17.59 -0.29 -9.93
C ASP A 199 18.35 0.56 -8.91
N MET A 200 17.64 1.21 -7.97
CA MET A 200 18.27 1.98 -6.90
C MET A 200 19.19 1.12 -6.03
N MET A 201 18.82 -0.13 -5.77
CA MET A 201 19.65 -1.03 -4.98
C MET A 201 20.87 -1.55 -5.75
N GLN A 202 20.73 -1.79 -7.06
CA GLN A 202 21.83 -2.27 -7.92
C GLN A 202 22.79 -1.12 -8.29
N ASN A 203 22.27 0.11 -8.39
CA ASN A 203 23.00 1.27 -8.86
C ASN A 203 22.91 2.47 -7.89
N PRO A 204 23.26 2.33 -6.60
CA PRO A 204 23.02 3.38 -5.59
C PRO A 204 23.73 4.71 -5.89
N GLY A 205 24.92 4.65 -6.50
CA GLY A 205 25.67 5.85 -6.91
C GLY A 205 24.96 6.71 -7.96
N LYS A 206 24.11 6.12 -8.82
CA LYS A 206 23.27 6.86 -9.78
C LYS A 206 22.24 7.76 -9.08
N TYR A 207 21.87 7.40 -7.86
CA TYR A 207 20.85 8.07 -7.06
C TYR A 207 21.44 8.88 -5.89
N GLY A 208 22.76 8.99 -5.79
CA GLY A 208 23.43 9.68 -4.68
C GLY A 208 23.24 9.00 -3.33
N ILE A 209 23.06 7.67 -3.31
CA ILE A 209 22.88 6.88 -2.08
C ILE A 209 24.24 6.30 -1.66
N ASP A 210 24.83 6.82 -0.60
CA ASP A 210 26.14 6.36 -0.08
C ASP A 210 26.03 5.19 0.91
N THR A 211 24.85 4.96 1.48
CA THR A 211 24.57 3.81 2.38
C THR A 211 23.24 3.14 2.01
N THR A 212 23.29 1.85 1.70
CA THR A 212 22.13 0.99 1.38
C THR A 212 21.35 0.63 2.66
N PHE A 213 20.66 1.60 3.24
CA PHE A 213 19.58 1.34 4.20
C PHE A 213 18.25 1.66 3.52
N LEU A 214 17.58 0.62 3.05
CA LEU A 214 16.21 0.76 2.56
C LEU A 214 15.29 1.02 3.74
N VAL A 215 14.78 2.25 3.84
CA VAL A 215 13.61 2.54 4.67
C VAL A 215 12.41 2.06 3.87
N SER A 216 11.80 0.97 4.31
CA SER A 216 10.53 0.47 3.77
C SER A 216 9.41 1.41 4.18
N GLN A 217 9.22 2.51 3.46
CA GLN A 217 8.02 3.34 3.52
C GLN A 217 8.01 4.29 2.31
N VAL A 218 7.15 4.00 1.33
CA VAL A 218 6.68 5.03 0.39
C VAL A 218 5.17 5.10 0.54
N ILE A 219 4.73 6.22 1.13
CA ILE A 219 3.36 6.69 1.24
C ILE A 219 3.22 7.87 0.28
N LEU A 220 2.21 7.84 -0.58
CA LEU A 220 1.48 9.02 -1.06
C LEU A 220 0.00 8.70 -0.97
#